data_AF-K4IJ23-F1
#
_entry.id   AF-K4IJ23-F1
#
_cell.length_a   1.000
_cell.length_b   1.000
_cell.length_c   1.000
_cell.angle_alpha   90.00
_cell.angle_beta   90.00
_cell.angle_gamma   90.00
#
_symmetry.space_group_name_H-M   'P 1'
#
loop_
_entity.id
_entity.type
_entity.pdbx_description
1 polymer ?
#
loop_
_entity_poly.entity_id
_entity_poly.type
_entity_poly.pdbx_seq_one_letter_code
_entity_poly.pdbx_strand_id
1 'polypeptide(L)'
;MFSIGNATLKKTMKILSILLILIFLGCANEPKNKCNYITDYYQIMYRADYKFDIENYEKAFDLYQDIFNSCKAKNTTTFNEIGKFTQSSAILKKYDITYDYAKKQIKKGVKLSRFQNNEIFDDFLLSDYGKKFVLEYDVLRKDFENKANLKLRDELIWMRSADQMYRGGNGKSDFTKQDSIDKLHEERLIELFESIGYPTDELLGPHMMDYPVDVGLFLLHTKDSIRMNYFVPKIKEFVRNGTAPLRALGTMIDQYYLYNDEPQIYGTYNAQGGGYANMIDDLKKVDSNRISIGLPPLVLKEKKDSIRKVKYGF
;
A
#
# COMPACT_ATOMS: atom_id res chain seq x y z
N MET A 1 68.29 21.37 37.57
CA MET A 1 68.06 20.25 36.64
C MET A 1 66.56 19.97 36.61
N PHE A 2 65.99 19.90 35.41
CA PHE A 2 64.60 20.22 35.09
C PHE A 2 63.54 19.26 35.66
N SER A 3 62.52 19.82 36.31
CA SER A 3 61.22 19.20 36.59
C SER A 3 60.23 19.65 35.52
N ILE A 4 60.20 18.95 34.39
CA ILE A 4 59.18 19.12 33.34
C ILE A 4 58.88 17.72 32.82
N GLY A 5 57.83 17.08 33.34
CA GLY A 5 57.47 15.72 32.91
C GLY A 5 56.05 15.23 33.23
N ASN A 6 55.34 15.87 34.17
CA ASN A 6 54.06 15.31 34.64
C ASN A 6 52.78 15.98 34.10
N ALA A 7 52.89 17.16 33.46
CA ALA A 7 51.70 17.87 32.95
C ALA A 7 51.23 17.35 31.58
N THR A 8 52.17 16.95 30.72
CA THR A 8 51.90 16.50 29.35
C THR A 8 51.28 15.09 29.32
N LEU A 9 51.72 14.19 30.21
CA LEU A 9 51.24 12.81 30.28
C LEU A 9 49.77 12.70 30.75
N LYS A 10 49.35 13.55 31.69
CA LYS A 10 47.94 13.62 32.15
C LYS A 10 47.00 14.18 31.08
N LYS A 11 47.50 15.05 30.20
CA LYS A 11 46.72 15.65 29.11
C LYS A 11 46.51 14.66 27.96
N THR A 12 47.53 13.87 27.61
CA THR A 12 47.42 12.80 26.61
C THR A 12 46.54 11.64 27.09
N MET A 13 46.60 11.25 28.37
CA MET A 13 45.68 10.23 28.92
C MET A 13 44.22 10.69 28.95
N LYS A 14 43.92 11.96 29.29
CA LYS A 14 42.55 12.49 29.21
C LYS A 14 42.00 12.55 27.78
N ILE A 15 42.85 12.89 26.81
CA ILE A 15 42.46 12.91 25.40
C ILE A 15 42.21 11.47 24.90
N LEU A 16 43.03 10.50 25.31
CA LEU A 16 42.82 9.09 24.97
C LEU A 16 41.53 8.52 25.58
N SER A 17 41.18 8.90 26.83
CA SER A 17 39.93 8.49 27.47
C SER A 17 38.68 9.15 26.85
N ILE A 18 38.79 10.38 26.34
CA ILE A 18 37.68 11.05 25.62
C ILE A 18 37.51 10.44 24.22
N LEU A 19 38.60 10.05 23.55
CA LEU A 19 38.54 9.35 22.25
C LEU A 19 37.92 7.96 22.36
N LEU A 20 38.16 7.24 23.46
CA LEU A 20 37.57 5.91 23.69
C LEU A 20 36.06 5.96 23.96
N ILE A 21 35.56 7.03 24.59
CA ILE A 21 34.12 7.21 24.88
C ILE A 21 33.32 7.54 23.61
N LEU A 22 33.94 8.19 22.62
CA LEU A 22 33.30 8.47 21.33
C LEU A 22 33.13 7.23 20.43
N ILE A 23 33.87 6.14 20.70
CA ILE A 23 33.74 4.88 19.96
C ILE A 23 32.51 4.08 20.43
N PHE A 24 32.02 4.30 21.66
CA PHE A 24 30.85 3.59 22.21
C PHE A 24 29.50 4.27 22.00
N LEU A 25 29.47 5.49 21.43
CA LEU A 25 28.23 6.21 21.07
C LEU A 25 27.82 6.01 19.60
N GLY A 26 28.56 5.18 18.85
CA GLY A 26 28.37 4.91 17.43
C GLY A 26 27.48 3.71 17.10
N CYS A 27 26.56 3.31 17.97
CA CYS A 27 25.43 2.46 17.54
C CYS A 27 24.26 3.38 17.16
N ALA A 28 24.43 4.15 16.07
CA ALA A 28 23.27 4.56 15.31
C ALA A 28 22.61 3.26 14.85
N ASN A 29 21.42 2.96 15.38
CA ASN A 29 20.58 1.92 14.80
C ASN A 29 20.55 2.19 13.30
N GLU A 30 21.20 1.33 12.51
CA GLU A 30 21.01 1.37 11.07
C GLU A 30 19.51 1.45 10.84
N PRO A 31 19.02 2.36 9.98
CA PRO A 31 17.59 2.42 9.70
C PRO A 31 17.20 1.00 9.28
N LYS A 32 16.35 0.34 10.10
CA LYS A 32 15.84 -1.02 9.86
C LYS A 32 15.72 -1.20 8.36
N ASN A 33 16.56 -2.09 7.80
CA ASN A 33 16.75 -2.31 6.36
C ASN A 33 15.49 -1.91 5.57
N LYS A 34 15.64 -0.97 4.62
CA LYS A 34 14.53 -0.44 3.80
C LYS A 34 13.73 -1.61 3.20
N CYS A 35 12.60 -1.95 3.83
CA CYS A 35 11.78 -3.11 3.48
C CYS A 35 11.47 -3.11 1.98
N ASN A 36 11.82 -4.19 1.30
CA ASN A 36 11.40 -4.42 -0.07
C ASN A 36 10.05 -5.13 -0.04
N TYR A 37 8.97 -4.39 -0.32
CA TYR A 37 7.62 -4.92 -0.15
C TYR A 37 7.32 -6.09 -1.09
N ILE A 38 8.02 -6.19 -2.23
CA ILE A 38 7.88 -7.32 -3.15
C ILE A 38 8.35 -8.62 -2.49
N THR A 39 9.54 -8.62 -1.88
CA THR A 39 10.16 -9.82 -1.33
C THR A 39 9.80 -10.08 0.13
N ASP A 40 9.64 -9.02 0.91
CA ASP A 40 9.61 -9.09 2.38
C ASP A 40 8.19 -8.95 2.94
N TYR A 41 7.22 -8.51 2.13
CA TYR A 41 5.88 -8.12 2.59
C TYR A 41 4.76 -8.88 1.88
N TYR A 42 4.62 -8.73 0.55
CA TYR A 42 3.37 -9.09 -0.12
C TYR A 42 3.03 -10.58 -0.06
N GLN A 43 4.01 -11.48 -0.18
CA GLN A 43 3.73 -12.92 -0.14
C GLN A 43 3.21 -13.37 1.23
N ILE A 44 3.77 -12.83 2.31
CA ILE A 44 3.30 -13.12 3.67
C ILE A 44 1.95 -12.43 3.90
N MET A 45 1.78 -11.20 3.40
CA MET A 45 0.52 -10.46 3.48
C MET A 45 -0.64 -11.20 2.81
N TYR A 46 -0.43 -11.81 1.65
CA TYR A 46 -1.43 -12.66 1.00
C TYR A 46 -1.82 -13.87 1.84
N ARG A 47 -0.86 -14.49 2.53
CA ARG A 47 -1.13 -15.62 3.43
C ARG A 47 -1.91 -15.16 4.66
N ALA A 48 -1.53 -14.03 5.26
CA ALA A 48 -2.26 -13.43 6.39
C ALA A 48 -3.71 -13.12 5.98
N ASP A 49 -3.89 -12.51 4.81
CA ASP A 49 -5.21 -12.16 4.28
C ASP A 49 -6.08 -13.39 4.00
N TYR A 50 -5.48 -14.46 3.48
CA TYR A 50 -6.17 -15.74 3.32
C TYR A 50 -6.57 -16.35 4.67
N LYS A 51 -5.70 -16.28 5.69
CA LYS A 51 -6.03 -16.76 7.05
C LYS A 51 -7.15 -15.96 7.69
N PHE A 52 -7.17 -14.66 7.47
CA PHE A 52 -8.28 -13.79 7.87
C PHE A 52 -9.58 -14.20 7.17
N ASP A 53 -9.55 -14.38 5.84
CA ASP A 53 -10.74 -14.72 5.05
C ASP A 53 -11.32 -16.09 5.45
N ILE A 54 -10.53 -17.04 5.98
CA ILE A 54 -11.01 -18.31 6.56
C ILE A 54 -11.24 -18.26 8.09
N GLU A 55 -11.27 -17.07 8.69
CA GLU A 55 -11.58 -16.85 10.12
C GLU A 55 -10.58 -17.47 11.09
N ASN A 56 -9.38 -17.80 10.61
CA ASN A 56 -8.27 -18.18 11.47
C ASN A 56 -7.55 -16.92 11.96
N TYR A 57 -8.23 -16.19 12.87
CA TYR A 57 -7.80 -14.88 13.34
C TYR A 57 -6.49 -14.89 14.11
N GLU A 58 -6.20 -15.96 14.87
CA GLU A 58 -4.92 -16.15 15.56
C GLU A 58 -3.75 -16.20 14.57
N LYS A 59 -3.83 -17.09 13.58
CA LYS A 59 -2.77 -17.21 12.57
C LYS A 59 -2.69 -15.99 11.65
N ALA A 60 -3.82 -15.34 11.37
CA ALA A 60 -3.82 -14.08 10.63
C ALA A 60 -3.09 -12.99 11.43
N PHE A 61 -3.41 -12.85 12.73
CA PHE A 61 -2.77 -11.91 13.64
C PHE A 61 -1.26 -12.12 13.70
N ASP A 62 -0.78 -13.35 13.90
CA ASP A 62 0.65 -13.65 13.98
C ASP A 62 1.39 -13.24 12.70
N LEU A 63 0.83 -13.62 11.54
CA LEU A 63 1.43 -13.25 10.24
C LEU A 63 1.44 -11.73 10.01
N TYR A 64 0.38 -11.01 10.37
CA TYR A 64 0.37 -9.55 10.29
C TYR A 64 1.39 -8.93 11.25
N GLN A 65 1.46 -9.40 12.49
CA GLN A 65 2.36 -8.90 13.53
C GLN A 65 3.82 -9.09 13.11
N ASP A 66 4.18 -10.26 12.58
CA ASP A 66 5.51 -10.57 12.08
C ASP A 66 5.94 -9.59 10.97
N ILE A 67 5.05 -9.35 10.00
CA ILE A 67 5.31 -8.39 8.92
C ILE A 67 5.42 -6.96 9.46
N PHE A 68 4.55 -6.55 10.40
CA PHE A 68 4.55 -5.18 10.91
C PHE A 68 5.72 -4.89 11.86
N ASN A 69 6.37 -5.93 12.38
CA ASN A 69 7.62 -5.82 13.14
C ASN A 69 8.83 -5.52 12.23
N SER A 70 8.81 -6.04 10.99
CA SER A 70 9.88 -5.90 10.00
C SER A 70 9.66 -4.76 9.00
N CYS A 71 8.41 -4.46 8.66
CA CYS A 71 8.02 -3.49 7.64
C CYS A 71 6.92 -2.53 8.13
N LYS A 72 6.93 -1.27 7.67
CA LYS A 72 5.87 -0.30 7.99
C LYS A 72 4.54 -0.76 7.36
N ALA A 73 3.48 -0.90 8.15
CA ALA A 73 2.14 -1.17 7.62
C ALA A 73 1.67 -0.03 6.70
N LYS A 74 1.29 -0.36 5.45
CA LYS A 74 0.87 0.62 4.44
C LYS A 74 -0.63 0.87 4.41
N ASN A 75 -1.43 -0.19 4.62
CA ASN A 75 -2.88 -0.21 4.43
C ASN A 75 -3.27 0.07 2.98
N THR A 76 -3.00 -0.89 2.12
CA THR A 76 -3.35 -0.85 0.70
C THR A 76 -4.80 -1.28 0.49
N THR A 77 -5.45 -0.78 -0.57
CA THR A 77 -6.82 -1.16 -0.96
C THR A 77 -6.95 -2.68 -1.17
N THR A 78 -5.90 -3.33 -1.68
CA THR A 78 -5.87 -4.78 -1.95
C THR A 78 -6.06 -5.63 -0.70
N PHE A 79 -5.42 -5.25 0.42
CA PHE A 79 -5.39 -6.08 1.62
C PHE A 79 -6.22 -5.50 2.77
N ASN A 80 -6.38 -4.18 2.87
CA ASN A 80 -6.94 -3.52 4.06
C ASN A 80 -6.24 -4.02 5.34
N GLU A 81 -4.91 -4.15 5.28
CA GLU A 81 -4.16 -4.93 6.26
C GLU A 81 -4.17 -4.34 7.66
N ILE A 82 -4.23 -3.00 7.79
CA ILE A 82 -4.37 -2.36 9.11
C ILE A 82 -5.77 -2.66 9.66
N GLY A 83 -6.80 -2.59 8.82
CA GLY A 83 -8.18 -2.87 9.23
C GLY A 83 -8.34 -4.31 9.72
N LYS A 84 -7.84 -5.28 8.95
CA LYS A 84 -7.93 -6.71 9.29
C LYS A 84 -7.07 -7.09 10.49
N PHE A 85 -5.89 -6.48 10.64
CA PHE A 85 -5.08 -6.66 11.84
C PHE A 85 -5.77 -6.12 13.08
N THR A 86 -6.40 -4.93 12.99
CA THR A 86 -7.17 -4.33 14.09
C THR A 86 -8.38 -5.19 14.49
N GLN A 87 -9.07 -5.78 13.50
CA GLN A 87 -10.17 -6.72 13.77
C GLN A 87 -9.66 -8.00 14.43
N SER A 88 -8.59 -8.57 13.91
CA SER A 88 -7.99 -9.78 14.48
C SER A 88 -7.54 -9.55 15.94
N SER A 89 -6.92 -8.40 16.24
CA SER A 89 -6.51 -8.06 17.61
C SER A 89 -7.70 -7.84 18.54
N ALA A 90 -8.81 -7.26 18.05
CA ALA A 90 -10.04 -7.08 18.83
C ALA A 90 -10.67 -8.43 19.20
N ILE A 91 -10.81 -9.33 18.22
CA ILE A 91 -11.34 -10.70 18.42
C ILE A 91 -10.50 -11.46 19.47
N LEU A 92 -9.18 -11.30 19.40
CA LEU A 92 -8.23 -11.94 20.33
C LEU A 92 -8.08 -11.19 21.66
N LYS A 93 -8.89 -10.15 21.92
CA LYS A 93 -8.88 -9.32 23.14
C LYS A 93 -7.53 -8.64 23.44
N LYS A 94 -6.71 -8.40 22.41
CA LYS A 94 -5.43 -7.67 22.48
C LYS A 94 -5.69 -6.16 22.34
N TYR A 95 -6.38 -5.57 23.33
CA TYR A 95 -6.96 -4.23 23.21
C TYR A 95 -5.95 -3.08 23.15
N ASP A 96 -4.75 -3.26 23.69
CA ASP A 96 -3.63 -2.34 23.50
C ASP A 96 -3.26 -2.20 22.02
N ILE A 97 -3.15 -3.33 21.33
CA ILE A 97 -2.85 -3.38 19.89
C ILE A 97 -4.04 -2.86 19.07
N THR A 98 -5.26 -3.25 19.44
CA THR A 98 -6.49 -2.74 18.80
C THR A 98 -6.56 -1.22 18.90
N TYR A 99 -6.29 -0.65 20.07
CA TYR A 99 -6.24 0.80 20.29
C TYR A 99 -5.22 1.48 19.37
N ASP A 100 -3.99 0.99 19.34
CA ASP A 100 -2.92 1.59 18.54
C ASP A 100 -3.24 1.59 17.04
N TYR A 101 -3.78 0.49 16.52
CA TYR A 101 -4.09 0.38 15.09
C TYR A 101 -5.44 1.02 14.72
N ALA A 102 -6.42 1.06 15.62
CA ALA A 102 -7.63 1.87 15.44
C ALA A 102 -7.29 3.36 15.31
N LYS A 103 -6.37 3.88 16.13
CA LYS A 103 -5.85 5.25 16.01
C LYS A 103 -5.18 5.50 14.67
N LYS A 104 -4.36 4.56 14.19
CA LYS A 104 -3.74 4.65 12.86
C LYS A 104 -4.79 4.73 11.75
N GLN A 105 -5.93 4.06 11.88
CA GLN A 105 -7.03 4.15 10.92
C GLN A 105 -7.71 5.52 10.95
N ILE A 106 -8.01 6.08 12.13
CA ILE A 106 -8.61 7.43 12.24
C ILE A 106 -7.70 8.49 11.64
N LYS A 107 -6.39 8.42 11.90
CA LYS A 107 -5.37 9.31 11.31
C LYS A 107 -5.24 9.17 9.79
N LYS A 108 -5.80 8.11 9.21
CA LYS A 108 -5.93 7.88 7.76
C LYS A 108 -7.35 8.11 7.26
N GLY A 109 -8.19 8.81 8.03
CA GLY A 109 -9.50 9.29 7.62
C GLY A 109 -10.66 8.32 7.82
N VAL A 110 -10.43 7.15 8.43
CA VAL A 110 -11.52 6.28 8.89
C VAL A 110 -12.35 7.00 9.95
N LYS A 111 -13.69 6.86 9.91
CA LYS A 111 -14.60 7.46 10.89
C LYS A 111 -14.79 6.55 12.10
N LEU A 112 -15.06 7.14 13.27
CA LEU A 112 -15.35 6.39 14.51
C LEU A 112 -16.52 5.41 14.34
N SER A 113 -17.52 5.79 13.54
CA SER A 113 -18.70 4.96 13.25
C SER A 113 -18.36 3.61 12.64
N ARG A 114 -17.21 3.45 11.96
CA ARG A 114 -16.76 2.13 11.47
C ARG A 114 -16.55 1.13 12.62
N PHE A 115 -16.12 1.62 13.79
CA PHE A 115 -15.90 0.81 14.98
C PHE A 115 -17.20 0.65 15.76
N GLN A 116 -17.97 1.73 15.93
CA GLN A 116 -19.23 1.70 16.69
C GLN A 116 -20.33 0.86 16.04
N ASN A 117 -20.31 0.72 14.71
CA ASN A 117 -21.32 -0.03 13.96
C ASN A 117 -20.85 -1.46 13.60
N ASN A 118 -19.84 -2.00 14.29
CA ASN A 118 -19.30 -3.31 14.01
C ASN A 118 -19.09 -4.07 15.32
N GLU A 119 -19.90 -5.11 15.52
CA GLU A 119 -19.97 -5.95 16.73
C GLU A 119 -18.62 -6.53 17.18
N ILE A 120 -17.67 -6.73 16.24
CA ILE A 120 -16.32 -7.19 16.55
C ILE A 120 -15.61 -6.26 17.56
N PHE A 121 -15.99 -4.98 17.58
CA PHE A 121 -15.38 -3.98 18.43
C PHE A 121 -16.17 -3.68 19.71
N ASP A 122 -17.30 -4.32 19.97
CA ASP A 122 -18.15 -4.00 21.13
C ASP A 122 -17.40 -4.17 22.46
N ASP A 123 -16.80 -5.35 22.68
CA ASP A 123 -16.00 -5.61 23.88
C ASP A 123 -14.80 -4.65 23.98
N PHE A 124 -14.19 -4.29 22.86
CA PHE A 124 -13.09 -3.31 22.82
C PHE A 124 -13.59 -1.92 23.24
N LEU A 125 -14.73 -1.45 22.72
CA LEU A 125 -15.30 -0.13 23.02
C LEU A 125 -15.73 0.01 24.48
N LEU A 126 -16.12 -1.10 25.13
CA LEU A 126 -16.43 -1.14 26.57
C LEU A 126 -15.18 -1.14 27.47
N SER A 127 -14.03 -1.55 26.94
CA SER A 127 -12.76 -1.56 27.67
C SER A 127 -12.22 -0.13 27.93
N ASP A 128 -11.26 0.00 28.85
CA ASP A 128 -10.61 1.29 29.11
C ASP A 128 -9.86 1.84 27.89
N TYR A 129 -9.29 0.95 27.07
CA TYR A 129 -8.67 1.32 25.80
C TYR A 129 -9.69 1.87 24.80
N GLY A 130 -10.87 1.26 24.71
CA GLY A 130 -11.96 1.72 23.85
C GLY A 130 -12.52 3.08 24.26
N LYS A 131 -12.79 3.26 25.56
CA LYS A 131 -13.21 4.56 26.12
C LYS A 131 -12.19 5.66 25.81
N LYS A 132 -10.90 5.38 26.02
CA LYS A 132 -9.80 6.29 25.68
C LYS A 132 -9.78 6.60 24.18
N PHE A 133 -9.93 5.60 23.32
CA PHE A 133 -9.97 5.78 21.87
C PHE A 133 -11.11 6.72 21.43
N VAL A 134 -12.31 6.53 21.99
CA VAL A 134 -13.47 7.39 21.70
C VAL A 134 -13.21 8.83 22.14
N LEU A 135 -12.66 9.05 23.34
CA LEU A 135 -12.32 10.39 23.84
C LEU A 135 -11.28 11.11 22.98
N GLU A 136 -10.34 10.39 22.37
CA GLU A 136 -9.30 10.96 21.52
C GLU A 136 -9.76 11.22 20.07
N TYR A 137 -10.97 10.79 19.68
CA TYR A 137 -11.41 10.78 18.29
C TYR A 137 -11.30 12.15 17.61
N ASP A 138 -11.83 13.21 18.21
CA ASP A 138 -11.86 14.54 17.58
C ASP A 138 -10.46 15.08 17.30
N VAL A 139 -9.52 14.84 18.21
CA VAL A 139 -8.11 15.24 18.05
C VAL A 139 -7.45 14.44 16.92
N LEU A 140 -7.66 13.12 16.88
CA LEU A 140 -7.13 12.25 15.84
C LEU A 140 -7.73 12.57 14.47
N ARG A 141 -9.01 12.92 14.43
CA ARG A 141 -9.72 13.29 13.21
C ARG A 141 -9.21 14.60 12.65
N LYS A 142 -9.02 15.60 13.51
CA LYS A 142 -8.43 16.89 13.11
C LYS A 142 -7.00 16.74 12.59
N ASP A 143 -6.21 15.82 13.16
CA ASP A 143 -4.87 15.49 12.65
C ASP A 143 -4.92 14.98 11.19
N PHE A 144 -5.89 14.12 10.87
CA PHE A 144 -6.11 13.67 9.50
C PHE A 144 -6.53 14.83 8.57
N GLU A 145 -7.54 15.61 8.97
CA GLU A 145 -8.09 16.69 8.16
C GLU A 145 -7.05 17.76 7.81
N ASN A 146 -6.10 18.01 8.72
CA ASN A 146 -5.00 18.96 8.47
C ASN A 146 -3.90 18.40 7.54
N LYS A 147 -3.76 17.08 7.42
CA LYS A 147 -2.69 16.44 6.64
C LYS A 147 -3.13 15.98 5.27
N ALA A 148 -4.41 15.62 5.11
CA ALA A 148 -4.93 15.10 3.87
C ALA A 148 -4.93 16.18 2.78
N ASN A 149 -4.43 15.85 1.59
CA ASN A 149 -4.49 16.74 0.43
C ASN A 149 -5.84 16.56 -0.29
N LEU A 150 -6.90 17.10 0.31
CA LEU A 150 -8.26 17.00 -0.23
C LEU A 150 -8.41 17.72 -1.59
N LYS A 151 -7.64 18.78 -1.83
CA LYS A 151 -7.61 19.47 -3.12
C LYS A 151 -7.12 18.55 -4.23
N LEU A 152 -6.01 17.83 -4.01
CA LEU A 152 -5.52 16.84 -4.97
C LEU A 152 -6.49 15.67 -5.13
N ARG A 153 -7.18 15.27 -4.05
CA ARG A 153 -8.23 14.25 -4.14
C ARG A 153 -9.33 14.67 -5.11
N ASP A 154 -9.85 15.89 -4.97
CA ASP A 154 -10.90 16.44 -5.83
C ASP A 154 -10.42 16.56 -7.29
N GLU A 155 -9.15 16.95 -7.49
CA GLU A 155 -8.51 16.96 -8.80
C GLU A 155 -8.52 15.56 -9.45
N LEU A 156 -8.12 14.52 -8.72
CA LEU A 156 -8.08 13.15 -9.24
C LEU A 156 -9.50 12.58 -9.51
N ILE A 157 -10.50 12.98 -8.72
CA ILE A 157 -11.91 12.67 -8.99
C ILE A 157 -12.38 13.33 -10.29
N TRP A 158 -11.98 14.57 -10.52
CA TRP A 158 -12.30 15.29 -11.75
C TRP A 158 -11.59 14.68 -12.97
N MET A 159 -10.30 14.34 -12.85
CA MET A 159 -9.55 13.62 -13.89
C MET A 159 -10.26 12.31 -14.27
N ARG A 160 -10.73 11.54 -13.29
CA ARG A 160 -11.51 10.31 -13.55
C ARG A 160 -12.80 10.60 -14.31
N SER A 161 -13.51 11.67 -13.94
CA SER A 161 -14.75 12.06 -14.61
C SER A 161 -14.49 12.48 -16.05
N ALA A 162 -13.41 13.25 -16.31
CA ALA A 162 -12.98 13.65 -17.64
C ALA A 162 -12.57 12.44 -18.50
N ASP A 163 -11.79 11.52 -17.94
CA ASP A 163 -11.35 10.29 -18.61
C ASP A 163 -12.54 9.46 -19.12
N GLN A 164 -13.57 9.31 -18.30
CA GLN A 164 -14.73 8.48 -18.65
C GLN A 164 -15.77 9.21 -19.52
N MET A 165 -15.74 10.55 -19.58
CA MET A 165 -16.77 11.38 -20.24
C MET A 165 -17.00 11.01 -21.71
N TYR A 166 -15.94 10.71 -22.45
CA TYR A 166 -15.99 10.46 -23.89
C TYR A 166 -15.80 8.99 -24.26
N ARG A 167 -15.68 8.09 -23.27
CA ARG A 167 -15.43 6.65 -23.46
C ARG A 167 -16.70 5.80 -23.65
N GLY A 168 -17.86 6.45 -23.77
CA GLY A 168 -19.08 5.88 -24.31
C GLY A 168 -19.83 4.90 -23.38
N GLY A 169 -20.84 5.39 -22.67
CA GLY A 169 -21.94 4.54 -22.16
C GLY A 169 -23.09 4.36 -23.17
N ASN A 170 -23.27 5.33 -24.09
CA ASN A 170 -24.46 5.47 -24.94
C ASN A 170 -24.14 5.57 -26.46
N GLY A 171 -23.09 4.89 -26.93
CA GLY A 171 -22.93 4.58 -28.36
C GLY A 171 -22.25 5.60 -29.27
N LYS A 172 -21.56 6.63 -28.74
CA LYS A 172 -20.62 7.45 -29.53
C LYS A 172 -19.38 7.80 -28.71
N SER A 173 -18.34 6.98 -28.85
CA SER A 173 -17.00 7.31 -28.37
C SER A 173 -16.41 8.45 -29.22
N ASP A 174 -15.85 9.46 -28.57
CA ASP A 174 -15.13 10.55 -29.24
C ASP A 174 -13.62 10.36 -29.00
N PHE A 175 -12.97 9.64 -29.93
CA PHE A 175 -11.56 9.25 -29.79
C PHE A 175 -10.62 10.46 -29.77
N THR A 176 -10.89 11.50 -30.55
CA THR A 176 -10.05 12.72 -30.55
C THR A 176 -10.07 13.40 -29.18
N LYS A 177 -11.22 13.45 -28.51
CA LYS A 177 -11.30 13.98 -27.15
C LYS A 177 -10.67 13.07 -26.11
N GLN A 178 -10.81 11.75 -26.25
CA GLN A 178 -10.10 10.79 -25.40
C GLN A 178 -8.58 10.99 -25.49
N ASP A 179 -8.02 11.03 -26.71
CA ASP A 179 -6.59 11.22 -26.93
C ASP A 179 -6.06 12.53 -26.30
N SER A 180 -6.83 13.61 -26.43
CA SER A 180 -6.47 14.90 -25.82
C SER A 180 -6.47 14.84 -24.29
N ILE A 181 -7.43 14.13 -23.69
CA ILE A 181 -7.54 14.00 -22.23
C ILE A 181 -6.46 13.05 -21.69
N ASP A 182 -6.21 11.95 -22.39
CA ASP A 182 -5.18 10.99 -22.03
C ASP A 182 -3.79 11.63 -22.00
N LYS A 183 -3.50 12.51 -22.98
CA LYS A 183 -2.27 13.28 -23.00
C LYS A 183 -2.14 14.22 -21.79
N LEU A 184 -3.21 14.93 -21.44
CA LEU A 184 -3.19 15.83 -20.27
C LEU A 184 -3.02 15.04 -18.96
N HIS A 185 -3.68 13.88 -18.84
CA HIS A 185 -3.51 13.00 -17.69
C HIS A 185 -2.10 12.43 -17.62
N GLU A 186 -1.53 12.01 -18.75
CA GLU A 186 -0.16 11.52 -18.85
C GLU A 186 0.85 12.56 -18.32
N GLU A 187 0.79 13.80 -18.81
CA GLU A 187 1.64 14.91 -18.35
C GLU A 187 1.44 15.15 -16.84
N ARG A 188 0.19 15.19 -16.39
CA ARG A 188 -0.12 15.42 -14.98
C ARG A 188 0.36 14.30 -14.07
N LEU A 189 0.27 13.04 -14.50
CA LEU A 189 0.77 11.91 -13.73
C LEU A 189 2.28 11.94 -13.57
N ILE A 190 3.01 12.34 -14.60
CA ILE A 190 4.47 12.54 -14.52
C ILE A 190 4.78 13.60 -13.47
N GLU A 191 4.11 14.75 -13.50
CA GLU A 191 4.30 15.80 -12.49
C GLU A 191 4.02 15.30 -11.07
N LEU A 192 2.94 14.55 -10.87
CA LEU A 192 2.60 13.97 -9.56
C LEU A 192 3.67 12.97 -9.12
N PHE A 193 4.10 12.08 -10.01
CA PHE A 193 5.07 11.04 -9.67
C PHE A 193 6.45 11.62 -9.34
N GLU A 194 6.86 12.69 -10.01
CA GLU A 194 8.13 13.37 -9.70
C GLU A 194 8.05 14.27 -8.46
N SER A 195 6.88 14.88 -8.18
CA SER A 195 6.74 15.83 -7.06
C SER A 195 6.41 15.17 -5.72
N ILE A 196 5.48 14.22 -5.71
CA ILE A 196 4.92 13.63 -4.48
C ILE A 196 4.98 12.09 -4.48
N GLY A 197 5.40 11.48 -5.59
CA GLY A 197 5.35 10.03 -5.80
C GLY A 197 3.95 9.53 -6.16
N TYR A 198 3.70 8.23 -5.91
CA TYR A 198 2.37 7.66 -6.15
C TYR A 198 1.34 8.22 -5.15
N PRO A 199 0.21 8.78 -5.61
CA PRO A 199 -0.86 9.23 -4.70
C PRO A 199 -1.47 8.06 -3.91
N THR A 200 -1.39 8.12 -2.58
CA THR A 200 -1.85 7.05 -1.67
C THR A 200 -3.02 7.49 -0.80
N ASP A 201 -3.71 6.53 -0.19
CA ASP A 201 -4.71 6.79 0.87
C ASP A 201 -4.12 7.55 2.08
N GLU A 202 -2.81 7.41 2.36
CA GLU A 202 -2.14 8.19 3.42
C GLU A 202 -2.12 9.68 3.08
N LEU A 203 -2.05 10.03 1.79
CA LEU A 203 -2.07 11.42 1.30
C LEU A 203 -3.49 11.94 1.05
N LEU A 204 -4.35 11.12 0.46
CA LEU A 204 -5.66 11.53 -0.08
C LEU A 204 -6.84 11.20 0.84
N GLY A 205 -6.61 10.46 1.92
CA GLY A 205 -7.66 9.82 2.71
C GLY A 205 -8.16 8.51 2.09
N PRO A 206 -9.04 7.80 2.80
CA PRO A 206 -9.32 6.41 2.50
C PRO A 206 -10.10 6.26 1.19
N HIS A 207 -9.85 5.15 0.50
CA HIS A 207 -10.55 4.81 -0.74
C HIS A 207 -12.08 4.70 -0.58
N MET A 208 -12.55 4.32 0.62
CA MET A 208 -13.97 4.13 0.97
C MET A 208 -14.74 5.43 1.26
N MET A 209 -14.18 6.61 0.98
CA MET A 209 -14.98 7.85 0.96
C MET A 209 -15.92 7.88 -0.26
N ASP A 210 -16.78 8.89 -0.34
CA ASP A 210 -17.88 9.00 -1.31
C ASP A 210 -17.47 8.73 -2.77
N TYR A 211 -16.23 9.07 -3.14
CA TYR A 211 -15.66 8.77 -4.46
C TYR A 211 -14.29 8.11 -4.36
N PRO A 212 -14.12 6.87 -4.83
CA PRO A 212 -12.84 6.19 -4.85
C PRO A 212 -11.90 6.82 -5.89
N VAL A 213 -10.69 7.14 -5.45
CA VAL A 213 -9.59 7.59 -6.31
C VAL A 213 -8.71 6.40 -6.66
N ASP A 214 -8.54 6.14 -7.95
CA ASP A 214 -7.66 5.08 -8.47
C ASP A 214 -6.86 5.62 -9.66
N VAL A 215 -5.57 5.88 -9.43
CA VAL A 215 -4.62 6.32 -10.45
C VAL A 215 -4.33 5.21 -11.48
N GLY A 216 -4.57 3.95 -11.12
CA GLY A 216 -4.37 2.79 -11.98
C GLY A 216 -5.13 2.86 -13.29
N LEU A 217 -6.33 3.45 -13.28
CA LEU A 217 -7.16 3.63 -14.47
C LEU A 217 -6.44 4.46 -15.55
N PHE A 218 -5.89 5.61 -15.17
CA PHE A 218 -5.23 6.52 -16.11
C PHE A 218 -3.97 5.89 -16.73
N LEU A 219 -3.26 5.06 -15.96
CA LEU A 219 -2.07 4.37 -16.44
C LEU A 219 -2.37 3.42 -17.61
N LEU A 220 -3.57 2.85 -17.67
CA LEU A 220 -4.05 1.99 -18.76
C LEU A 220 -4.42 2.77 -20.04
N HIS A 221 -4.45 4.10 -19.98
CA HIS A 221 -4.78 4.97 -21.10
C HIS A 221 -3.58 5.79 -21.60
N THR A 222 -2.40 5.59 -21.01
CA THR A 222 -1.14 6.19 -21.49
C THR A 222 -0.66 5.55 -22.80
N LYS A 223 0.12 6.26 -23.62
CA LYS A 223 0.69 5.65 -24.84
C LYS A 223 1.68 4.54 -24.49
N ASP A 224 1.69 3.46 -25.28
CA ASP A 224 2.57 2.30 -25.03
C ASP A 224 4.05 2.68 -24.89
N SER A 225 4.53 3.62 -25.72
CA SER A 225 5.93 4.08 -25.67
C SER A 225 6.31 4.70 -24.33
N ILE A 226 5.46 5.52 -23.72
CA ILE A 226 5.74 6.09 -22.41
C ILE A 226 5.37 5.14 -21.27
N ARG A 227 4.32 4.32 -21.46
CA ARG A 227 3.87 3.32 -20.50
C ARG A 227 5.00 2.38 -20.14
N MET A 228 5.65 1.81 -21.15
CA MET A 228 6.71 0.82 -20.94
C MET A 228 8.04 1.46 -20.53
N ASN A 229 8.38 2.65 -21.03
CA ASN A 229 9.68 3.27 -20.78
C ASN A 229 9.74 4.12 -19.50
N TYR A 230 8.62 4.71 -19.06
CA TYR A 230 8.57 5.57 -17.87
C TYR A 230 7.67 5.00 -16.77
N PHE A 231 6.39 4.77 -17.07
CA PHE A 231 5.42 4.44 -16.02
C PHE A 231 5.66 3.05 -15.42
N VAL A 232 5.87 2.01 -16.22
CA VAL A 232 6.13 0.65 -15.71
C VAL A 232 7.35 0.62 -14.77
N PRO A 233 8.52 1.19 -15.12
CA PRO A 233 9.65 1.32 -14.19
C PRO A 233 9.31 2.09 -12.91
N LYS A 234 8.64 3.24 -13.00
CA LYS A 234 8.27 4.06 -11.84
C LYS A 234 7.26 3.36 -10.91
N ILE A 235 6.22 2.75 -11.48
CA ILE A 235 5.25 1.97 -10.70
C ILE A 235 5.93 0.77 -10.04
N LYS A 236 6.86 0.09 -10.72
CA LYS A 236 7.64 -1.00 -10.10
C LYS A 236 8.44 -0.52 -8.89
N GLU A 237 9.02 0.66 -8.93
CA GLU A 237 9.68 1.28 -7.78
C GLU A 237 8.69 1.57 -6.64
N PHE A 238 7.52 2.14 -6.96
CA PHE A 238 6.48 2.41 -5.97
C PHE A 238 5.91 1.13 -5.34
N VAL A 239 5.73 0.06 -6.12
CA VAL A 239 5.35 -1.27 -5.60
C VAL A 239 6.44 -1.80 -4.68
N ARG A 240 7.72 -1.70 -5.06
CA ARG A 240 8.85 -2.08 -4.21
C ARG A 240 8.86 -1.32 -2.88
N ASN A 241 8.42 -0.07 -2.87
CA ASN A 241 8.33 0.80 -1.69
C ASN A 241 6.98 0.71 -0.94
N GLY A 242 6.05 -0.13 -1.41
CA GLY A 242 4.74 -0.33 -0.78
C GLY A 242 3.73 0.80 -0.99
N THR A 243 3.92 1.68 -1.98
CA THR A 243 3.07 2.86 -2.22
C THR A 243 2.13 2.71 -3.42
N ALA A 244 2.44 1.87 -4.41
CA ALA A 244 1.55 1.61 -5.54
C ALA A 244 0.87 0.23 -5.43
N PRO A 245 -0.35 0.05 -5.95
CA PRO A 245 -0.99 -1.26 -6.05
C PRO A 245 -0.24 -2.19 -7.02
N LEU A 246 0.18 -3.34 -6.52
CA LEU A 246 0.76 -4.44 -7.32
C LEU A 246 -0.09 -4.87 -8.52
N ARG A 247 -1.42 -4.76 -8.43
CA ARG A 247 -2.32 -5.08 -9.56
C ARG A 247 -2.21 -4.05 -10.67
N ALA A 248 -2.01 -2.77 -10.38
CA ALA A 248 -1.85 -1.75 -11.41
C ALA A 248 -0.63 -2.06 -12.30
N LEU A 249 0.50 -2.44 -11.69
CA LEU A 249 1.71 -2.83 -12.40
C LEU A 249 1.48 -4.03 -13.35
N GLY A 250 0.90 -5.11 -12.83
CA GLY A 250 0.60 -6.28 -13.65
C GLY A 250 -0.36 -5.95 -14.80
N THR A 251 -1.39 -5.15 -14.51
CA THR A 251 -2.45 -4.82 -15.47
C THR A 251 -1.93 -3.95 -16.61
N MET A 252 -1.07 -2.96 -16.33
CA MET A 252 -0.43 -2.15 -17.36
C MET A 252 0.41 -3.00 -18.33
N ILE A 253 1.19 -3.93 -17.79
CA ILE A 253 2.06 -4.79 -18.59
C ILE A 253 1.22 -5.78 -19.40
N ASP A 254 0.26 -6.45 -18.78
CA ASP A 254 -0.60 -7.42 -19.45
C ASP A 254 -1.47 -6.78 -20.54
N GLN A 255 -1.98 -5.56 -20.31
CA GLN A 255 -2.71 -4.81 -21.35
C GLN A 255 -1.80 -4.49 -22.54
N TYR A 256 -0.56 -4.06 -22.30
CA TYR A 256 0.42 -3.82 -23.37
C TYR A 256 0.64 -5.07 -24.22
N TYR A 257 0.88 -6.24 -23.61
CA TYR A 257 1.04 -7.49 -24.35
C TYR A 257 -0.20 -7.81 -25.19
N LEU A 258 -1.40 -7.73 -24.60
CA LEU A 258 -2.64 -8.01 -25.33
C LEU A 258 -2.91 -7.06 -26.50
N TYR A 259 -2.55 -5.76 -26.37
CA TYR A 259 -2.70 -4.79 -27.47
C TYR A 259 -1.72 -5.02 -28.61
N ASN A 260 -0.68 -5.82 -28.38
CA ASN A 260 0.32 -6.20 -29.35
C ASN A 260 0.18 -7.68 -29.77
N ASP A 261 -1.02 -8.26 -29.61
CA ASP A 261 -1.36 -9.64 -29.98
C ASP A 261 -0.51 -10.72 -29.28
N GLU A 262 0.04 -10.41 -28.11
CA GLU A 262 0.85 -11.32 -27.30
C GLU A 262 0.10 -11.80 -26.03
N PRO A 263 0.37 -13.02 -25.54
CA PRO A 263 -0.25 -13.53 -24.33
C PRO A 263 0.21 -12.76 -23.08
N GLN A 264 -0.68 -12.64 -22.11
CA GLN A 264 -0.38 -12.03 -20.81
C GLN A 264 0.61 -12.88 -20.03
N ILE A 265 1.54 -12.21 -19.33
CA ILE A 265 2.58 -12.88 -18.55
C ILE A 265 2.25 -12.95 -17.05
N TYR A 266 1.27 -12.17 -16.58
CA TYR A 266 0.74 -12.23 -15.21
C TYR A 266 -0.73 -12.65 -15.13
N GLY A 267 -1.52 -12.48 -16.19
CA GLY A 267 -2.95 -12.80 -16.25
C GLY A 267 -3.80 -11.90 -15.35
N THR A 268 -3.67 -10.58 -15.47
CA THR A 268 -4.28 -9.58 -14.59
C THR A 268 -5.25 -8.60 -15.27
N TYR A 269 -5.15 -8.42 -16.59
CA TYR A 269 -6.05 -7.57 -17.37
C TYR A 269 -7.22 -8.38 -17.91
N ASN A 270 -8.44 -8.10 -17.44
CA ASN A 270 -9.61 -8.94 -17.72
C ASN A 270 -10.50 -8.46 -18.88
N ALA A 271 -10.19 -7.33 -19.51
CA ALA A 271 -10.97 -6.80 -20.63
C ALA A 271 -10.46 -7.35 -21.97
N GLN A 272 -11.26 -7.19 -23.04
CA GLN A 272 -10.90 -7.55 -24.42
C GLN A 272 -10.38 -9.01 -24.56
N GLY A 273 -11.08 -9.96 -23.93
CA GLY A 273 -10.71 -11.38 -23.97
C GLY A 273 -9.52 -11.76 -23.08
N GLY A 274 -9.01 -10.82 -22.27
CA GLY A 274 -7.92 -11.07 -21.32
C GLY A 274 -8.29 -12.00 -20.14
N GLY A 275 -7.55 -11.86 -19.05
CA GLY A 275 -7.63 -12.73 -17.89
C GLY A 275 -6.87 -14.04 -18.12
N TYR A 276 -7.41 -15.15 -17.62
CA TYR A 276 -6.73 -16.45 -17.72
C TYR A 276 -6.83 -17.12 -19.09
N ALA A 277 -7.73 -16.64 -19.96
CA ALA A 277 -7.92 -17.20 -21.29
C ALA A 277 -6.73 -16.90 -22.23
N ASN A 278 -6.15 -15.70 -22.11
CA ASN A 278 -5.08 -15.21 -22.98
C ASN A 278 -3.80 -14.97 -22.16
N MET A 279 -3.38 -15.97 -21.40
CA MET A 279 -2.18 -15.99 -20.57
C MET A 279 -1.22 -17.05 -21.11
N ILE A 280 0.09 -16.89 -20.90
CA ILE A 280 1.07 -17.94 -21.27
C ILE A 280 0.73 -19.29 -20.60
N ASP A 281 0.86 -20.39 -21.34
CA ASP A 281 0.47 -21.73 -20.87
C ASP A 281 1.32 -22.25 -19.70
N ASP A 282 2.59 -21.81 -19.61
CA ASP A 282 3.48 -22.20 -18.51
C ASP A 282 3.06 -21.51 -17.20
N LEU A 283 2.15 -22.16 -16.46
CA LEU A 283 1.65 -21.67 -15.18
C LEU A 283 2.76 -21.49 -14.12
N LYS A 284 3.85 -22.27 -14.18
CA LYS A 284 4.98 -22.08 -13.27
C LYS A 284 5.71 -20.79 -13.60
N LYS A 285 5.86 -20.49 -14.89
CA LYS A 285 6.41 -19.21 -15.34
C LYS A 285 5.49 -18.04 -14.96
N VAL A 286 4.18 -18.19 -15.11
CA VAL A 286 3.21 -17.18 -14.64
C VAL A 286 3.38 -16.92 -13.15
N ASP A 287 3.42 -17.96 -12.31
CA ASP A 287 3.60 -17.80 -10.87
C ASP A 287 4.93 -17.14 -10.53
N SER A 288 6.02 -17.52 -11.20
CA SER A 288 7.32 -16.88 -11.03
C SER A 288 7.27 -15.39 -11.41
N ASN A 289 6.61 -15.04 -12.51
CA ASN A 289 6.44 -13.66 -12.94
C ASN A 289 5.62 -12.89 -11.89
N ARG A 290 4.48 -13.43 -11.47
CA ARG A 290 3.59 -12.81 -10.47
C ARG A 290 4.33 -12.52 -9.17
N ILE A 291 5.08 -13.50 -8.64
CA ILE A 291 5.88 -13.32 -7.42
C ILE A 291 6.91 -12.18 -7.61
N SER A 292 7.55 -12.08 -8.78
CA SER A 292 8.59 -11.07 -9.04
C SER A 292 8.10 -9.62 -8.98
N ILE A 293 6.78 -9.39 -9.06
CA ILE A 293 6.15 -8.07 -8.90
C ILE A 293 5.24 -7.98 -7.66
N GLY A 294 5.28 -8.99 -6.79
CA GLY A 294 4.52 -9.00 -5.54
C GLY A 294 3.10 -9.54 -5.64
N LEU A 295 2.65 -9.97 -6.83
CA LEU A 295 1.38 -10.68 -6.98
C LEU A 295 1.45 -12.08 -6.34
N PRO A 296 0.31 -12.61 -5.87
CA PRO A 296 0.26 -13.96 -5.33
C PRO A 296 0.30 -14.98 -6.47
N PRO A 297 0.82 -16.19 -6.24
CA PRO A 297 0.61 -17.32 -7.14
C PRO A 297 -0.88 -17.51 -7.48
N LEU A 298 -1.18 -18.00 -8.68
CA LEU A 298 -2.54 -18.21 -9.19
C LEU A 298 -3.39 -19.05 -8.23
N VAL A 299 -2.85 -20.16 -7.72
CA VAL A 299 -3.56 -21.05 -6.79
C VAL A 299 -3.93 -20.34 -5.49
N LEU A 300 -3.06 -19.48 -4.95
CA LEU A 300 -3.38 -18.73 -3.73
C LEU A 300 -4.43 -17.65 -4.00
N LYS A 301 -4.35 -17.00 -5.16
CA LYS A 301 -5.38 -16.05 -5.60
C LYS A 301 -6.74 -16.73 -5.74
N GLU A 302 -6.81 -17.85 -6.45
CA GLU A 302 -8.03 -18.59 -6.72
C GLU A 302 -8.71 -19.07 -5.43
N LYS A 303 -7.95 -19.63 -4.49
CA LYS A 303 -8.48 -20.03 -3.17
C LYS A 303 -9.16 -18.87 -2.45
N LYS A 304 -8.52 -17.71 -2.47
CA LYS A 304 -9.01 -16.50 -1.81
C LYS A 304 -10.24 -15.92 -2.52
N ASP A 305 -10.21 -15.84 -3.84
CA ASP A 305 -11.32 -15.35 -4.65
C ASP A 305 -12.55 -16.26 -4.47
N SER A 306 -12.36 -17.58 -4.39
CA SER A 306 -13.43 -18.55 -4.14
C SER A 306 -14.13 -18.31 -2.79
N ILE A 307 -13.36 -18.07 -1.73
CA ILE A 307 -13.93 -17.76 -0.41
C ILE A 307 -14.73 -16.46 -0.45
N ARG A 308 -14.16 -15.41 -1.07
CA ARG A 308 -14.84 -14.10 -1.17
C ARG A 308 -16.12 -14.18 -1.98
N LYS A 309 -16.13 -14.99 -3.04
CA LYS A 309 -17.32 -15.26 -3.83
C LYS A 309 -18.45 -15.82 -2.97
N VAL A 310 -18.14 -16.83 -2.15
CA VAL A 310 -19.09 -17.44 -1.22
C VAL A 310 -19.55 -16.45 -0.14
N LYS A 311 -18.64 -15.66 0.44
CA LYS A 311 -18.98 -14.72 1.54
C LYS A 311 -19.79 -13.51 1.09
N TYR A 312 -19.54 -13.00 -0.12
CA TYR A 312 -20.06 -11.70 -0.55
C TYR A 312 -20.96 -11.75 -1.79
N GLY A 313 -21.17 -12.92 -2.39
CA GLY A 313 -22.15 -13.12 -3.47
C GLY A 313 -21.77 -12.52 -4.83
N PHE A 314 -20.46 -12.43 -5.12
CA PHE A 314 -19.96 -11.97 -6.43
C PHE A 314 -20.06 -13.02 -7.54
#